data_AF-A0A0H3ZN31-F1
#
_entry.id   AF-A0A0H3ZN31-F1
#
_cell.length_a   1.000
_cell.length_b   1.000
_cell.length_c   1.000
_cell.angle_alpha   90.00
_cell.angle_beta   90.00
_cell.angle_gamma   90.00
#
_symmetry.space_group_name_H-M   'P 1'
#
loop_
_entity.id
_entity.type
_entity.pdbx_description
1 polymer ?
#
loop_
_entity_poly.entity_id
_entity_poly.type
_entity_poly.pdbx_seq_one_letter_code
_entity_poly.pdbx_strand_id
1 'polypeptide(L)' 'IEFIFSVYYNKVEYARFSSSLGKFVGFTEFGVKNAERWNKDTSQLAAMNAEKERYCHNNIGIDYQAA' A
#
# COMPACT_ATOMS: atom_id res chain seq x y z
N ILE A 1 7.54 6.47 -9.52
CA ILE A 1 7.73 5.76 -8.23
C ILE A 1 6.35 5.39 -7.72
N GLU A 2 6.14 4.13 -7.40
CA GLU A 2 4.88 3.60 -6.90
C GLU A 2 5.14 2.78 -5.65
N PHE A 3 4.31 2.98 -4.63
CA PHE A 3 4.30 2.14 -3.43
C PHE A 3 3.13 1.16 -3.52
N ILE A 4 3.44 -0.13 -3.38
CA ILE A 4 2.46 -1.21 -3.35
C ILE A 4 2.63 -1.98 -2.05
N PHE A 5 1.53 -2.15 -1.32
CA PHE A 5 1.48 -3.00 -0.14
C PHE A 5 0.44 -4.10 -0.36
N SER A 6 0.89 -5.35 -0.43
CA SER A 6 0.05 -6.51 -0.73
C SER A 6 -0.03 -7.43 0.48
N VAL A 7 -1.23 -7.88 0.81
CA VAL A 7 -1.51 -8.68 2.00
C VAL A 7 -1.92 -10.09 1.60
N TYR A 8 -1.18 -11.06 2.11
CA TYR A 8 -1.34 -12.48 1.78
C TYR A 8 -1.78 -13.27 3.00
N TYR A 9 -2.67 -14.24 2.79
CA TYR A 9 -3.02 -15.27 3.76
C TYR A 9 -3.07 -16.62 3.05
N ASN A 10 -2.42 -17.65 3.60
CA ASN A 10 -2.28 -18.96 2.95
C ASN A 10 -1.83 -18.88 1.48
N LYS A 11 -0.82 -18.04 1.20
CA LYS A 11 -0.27 -17.80 -0.15
C LYS A 11 -1.26 -17.20 -1.15
N VAL A 12 -2.47 -16.80 -0.72
CA VAL A 12 -3.46 -16.10 -1.53
C VAL A 12 -3.43 -14.63 -1.17
N GLU A 13 -3.26 -13.77 -2.16
CA GLU A 13 -3.42 -12.34 -1.99
C GLU A 13 -4.88 -12.03 -1.74
N TYR A 14 -5.19 -11.43 -0.60
CA TYR A 14 -6.58 -11.08 -0.30
C TYR A 14 -6.83 -9.58 -0.47
N ALA A 15 -5.84 -8.71 -0.27
CA ALA A 15 -6.00 -7.28 -0.48
C ALA A 15 -4.68 -6.58 -0.83
N ARG A 16 -4.78 -5.42 -1.47
CA ARG A 16 -3.63 -4.58 -1.83
C ARG A 16 -3.96 -3.10 -1.72
N PHE A 17 -3.00 -2.32 -1.25
CA PHE A 17 -2.94 -0.86 -1.42
C PHE A 17 -1.97 -0.51 -2.54
N SER A 18 -2.32 0.48 -3.37
CA SER A 18 -1.40 1.14 -4.31
C SER A 18 -1.46 2.64 -4.07
N SER A 19 -0.31 3.31 -4.01
CA SER A 19 -0.23 4.78 -3.91
C SER A 19 -0.83 5.48 -5.13
N SER A 20 -0.96 4.80 -6.26
CA SER A 20 -1.58 5.36 -7.47
C SER A 20 -3.10 5.45 -7.33
N LEU A 21 -3.71 4.53 -6.59
CA LEU A 21 -5.15 4.51 -6.32
C LEU A 21 -5.51 5.16 -4.97
N GLY A 22 -4.58 5.14 -4.02
CA GLY A 22 -4.71 5.75 -2.69
C GLY A 22 -5.65 5.02 -1.73
N LYS A 23 -6.01 3.78 -2.02
CA LYS A 23 -6.89 2.94 -1.19
C LYS A 23 -6.61 1.45 -1.34
N PHE A 24 -7.17 0.65 -0.42
CA PHE A 24 -7.13 -0.81 -0.48
C PHE A 24 -8.18 -1.36 -1.45
N VAL A 25 -7.80 -2.40 -2.18
CA VAL A 25 -8.66 -3.22 -3.05
C VAL A 25 -8.60 -4.66 -2.54
N GLY A 26 -9.77 -5.29 -2.36
CA GLY A 26 -9.87 -6.70 -1.99
C GLY A 26 -9.99 -7.61 -3.23
N PHE A 27 -9.33 -8.76 -3.21
CA PHE A 27 -9.35 -9.76 -4.28
C PHE A 27 -10.12 -11.04 -3.92
N THR A 28 -10.44 -11.21 -2.64
CA THR A 28 -11.31 -12.27 -2.13
C THR A 28 -12.45 -11.64 -1.33
N GLU A 29 -13.53 -12.37 -1.05
CA GLU A 29 -14.62 -11.85 -0.23
C GLU A 29 -14.13 -11.37 1.16
N PHE A 30 -13.24 -12.15 1.78
CA PHE A 30 -12.56 -11.75 3.02
C PHE A 30 -11.79 -10.44 2.84
N GLY A 31 -11.06 -10.30 1.75
CA GLY A 31 -10.31 -9.10 1.45
C GLY A 31 -11.15 -7.89 1.13
N VAL A 32 -12.30 -8.04 0.49
CA VAL A 32 -13.23 -6.94 0.23
C VAL A 32 -13.75 -6.36 1.55
N LYS A 33 -14.19 -7.21 2.49
CA LYS A 33 -14.64 -6.78 3.83
C LYS A 33 -13.54 -6.06 4.61
N ASN A 34 -12.29 -6.54 4.51
CA ASN A 34 -11.15 -5.87 5.15
C ASN A 34 -10.81 -4.53 4.47
N ALA A 35 -10.81 -4.48 3.14
CA ALA A 35 -10.54 -3.27 2.37
C ALA A 35 -11.59 -2.19 2.67
N GLU A 36 -12.88 -2.54 2.76
CA GLU A 36 -13.93 -1.61 3.18
C GLU A 36 -13.69 -1.05 4.58
N ARG A 37 -13.22 -1.88 5.52
CA ARG A 37 -12.89 -1.42 6.88
C ARG A 37 -11.69 -0.47 6.87
N TRP A 38 -10.59 -0.85 6.21
CA TRP A 38 -9.39 -0.02 6.14
C TRP A 38 -9.63 1.30 5.40
N ASN A 39 -10.42 1.27 4.34
CA ASN A 39 -10.74 2.47 3.56
C ASN A 39 -11.62 3.49 4.30
N LYS A 40 -12.25 3.10 5.43
CA LYS A 40 -12.97 4.03 6.31
C LYS A 40 -12.04 4.80 7.24
N ASP A 41 -10.82 4.31 7.47
CA ASP A 41 -9.82 5.00 8.28
C ASP A 41 -8.97 5.92 7.39
N THR A 42 -9.36 7.19 7.33
CA THR A 42 -8.66 8.20 6.52
C THR A 42 -7.26 8.50 7.04
N SER A 43 -7.00 8.31 8.33
CA SER A 43 -5.66 8.49 8.92
C SER A 43 -4.71 7.40 8.44
N GLN A 44 -5.19 6.15 8.38
CA GLN A 44 -4.45 5.03 7.82
C GLN A 44 -4.17 5.24 6.33
N LEU A 45 -5.16 5.67 5.55
CA LEU A 45 -4.97 5.93 4.12
C LEU A 45 -3.95 7.06 3.86
N ALA A 46 -3.98 8.13 4.66
CA ALA A 46 -3.00 9.21 4.56
C ALA A 46 -1.57 8.70 4.83
N ALA A 47 -1.41 7.89 5.89
CA ALA A 47 -0.12 7.28 6.21
C ALA A 47 0.37 6.36 5.07
N MET A 48 -0.48 5.48 4.54
CA MET A 48 -0.13 4.58 3.43
C MET A 48 0.24 5.34 2.14
N ASN A 49 -0.42 6.45 1.84
CA ASN A 49 -0.07 7.29 0.69
C ASN A 49 1.30 7.96 0.87
N ALA A 50 1.65 8.36 2.09
CA ALA A 50 2.93 9.00 2.40
C ALA A 50 4.14 8.05 2.26
N GLU A 51 3.92 6.73 2.29
CA GLU A 51 4.99 5.73 2.14
C GLU A 51 5.72 5.83 0.79
N LYS A 52 5.05 6.27 -0.27
CA LYS A 52 5.68 6.50 -1.56
C LYS A 52 6.86 7.46 -1.45
N GLU A 53 6.67 8.58 -0.77
CA GLU A 53 7.73 9.59 -0.60
C GLU A 53 8.70 9.18 0.52
N ARG A 54 8.16 8.73 1.66
CA ARG A 54 8.97 8.41 2.85
C ARG A 54 9.90 7.22 2.64
N TYR A 55 9.43 6.18 1.96
CA TYR A 55 10.19 4.94 1.79
C TYR A 55 10.76 4.82 0.38
N CYS A 56 9.91 4.81 -0.65
CA CYS A 56 10.39 4.53 -2.00
C CYS A 56 11.27 5.67 -2.52
N HIS A 57 10.79 6.92 -2.53
CA HIS A 57 11.56 8.03 -3.06
C HIS A 57 12.84 8.30 -2.26
N ASN A 58 12.75 8.26 -0.93
CA ASN A 58 13.92 8.43 -0.05
C ASN A 58 15.02 7.41 -0.33
N ASN A 59 14.71 6.10 -0.30
CA ASN A 59 15.71 5.06 -0.50
C ASN A 59 16.28 5.08 -1.93
N ILE A 60 15.43 5.27 -2.93
CA ILE A 60 15.89 5.41 -4.32
C ILE A 60 16.88 6.58 -4.45
N GLY A 61 16.58 7.72 -3.83
CA GLY A 61 17.48 8.88 -3.84
C GLY A 61 18.84 8.58 -3.22
N ILE A 62 18.87 7.83 -2.11
CA ILE A 62 20.12 7.37 -1.47
C ILE A 62 20.90 6.44 -2.41
N ASP A 63 20.24 5.47 -3.04
CA ASP A 63 20.89 4.52 -3.96
C ASP A 63 21.53 5.24 -5.15
N TYR A 64 20.84 6.23 -5.74
CA TYR A 64 21.39 7.03 -6.84
C TYR A 64 22.55 7.95 -6.42
N GLN A 65 22.58 8.43 -5.17
CA GLN A 65 23.68 9.25 -4.67
C GLN A 65 24.92 8.42 -4.31
N ALA A 66 24.74 7.14 -3.98
CA ALA A 66 25.81 6.23 -3.63
C ALA A 66 26.48 5.55 -4.85
N ALA A 67 25.88 5.66 -6.03
CA ALA A 67 26.38 5.14 -7.31
C ALA A 67 27.27 6.15 -8.04
#